data_AF-A0A6G1K0P2-F1
#
_entry.id   AF-A0A6G1K0P2-F1
#
_cell.length_a   1.000
_cell.length_b   1.000
_cell.length_c   1.000
_cell.angle_alpha   90.00
_cell.angle_beta   90.00
_cell.angle_gamma   90.00
#
_symmetry.space_group_name_H-M   'P 1'
#
loop_
_entity.id
_entity.type
_entity.pdbx_description
1 polymer ?
#
loop_
_entity_poly.entity_id
_entity_poly.type
_entity_poly.pdbx_seq_one_letter_code
_entity_poly.pdbx_strand_id
1 'polypeptide(L)'
;MAHYNSASTVPSVPIPSVTITNVRSNIYAGSPPRGPKLNTSDDEPVSWKSFGDTHYGPKHPCYPYWLKYEEEAKDKHRKRLANSVPDPYIEPPQFKMPDKDLICKWNKCHLLSLPKELRLQIWAEVLTDASISELRVGIFREPSSPYLRHPRPAARKFNVSLHRNASVNINLLQVNRFVYEEALPILYESAQFAPWDLEGLLPRFLDSLSPFARTNVRRIKLRLPAQVTAPTLRLDPSRPFFHWAITCAQVAKLNGSLQEVEIEGDWTVFDKESNRRAILSPLCKIKAAKKFTPSPKDSATQCDYHEEFQKLLAEVELYLKGIAQTRKERTEADHLLNRAAAELRRKQEIETQKEEEEQRESRGAGSINDSSEMQGWQRFAEANIRNMQQDLEAIPGIKQFETELEAHNMPEASIEDVAHRVGTNYEGRIFNEYGARLLIQMRKKKKEEEETSDDWDLVSVRIGASTPRARPASVISKASSDDTAWTGMASTIWGKDDSSNKGDESDAESESWEEL
;
A
#
# COMPACT_ATOMS: atom_id res chain seq x y z
N MET A 1 -10.90 -62.08 -48.29
CA MET A 1 -9.99 -63.23 -48.08
C MET A 1 -8.81 -62.75 -47.24
N ALA A 2 -8.48 -63.52 -46.21
CA ALA A 2 -7.32 -63.43 -45.32
C ALA A 2 -7.21 -62.24 -44.33
N HIS A 3 -7.43 -62.60 -43.06
CA HIS A 3 -7.03 -61.92 -41.83
C HIS A 3 -5.50 -61.85 -41.67
N TYR A 4 -5.00 -60.84 -40.96
CA TYR A 4 -3.89 -61.02 -40.03
C TYR A 4 -4.06 -60.13 -38.79
N ASN A 5 -4.14 -60.80 -37.64
CA ASN A 5 -4.05 -60.25 -36.30
C ASN A 5 -2.58 -59.92 -35.97
N SER A 6 -2.35 -58.89 -35.15
CA SER A 6 -1.20 -58.82 -34.27
C SER A 6 -1.57 -58.02 -33.03
N ALA A 7 -1.70 -58.74 -31.91
CA ALA A 7 -1.94 -58.20 -30.59
C ALA A 7 -0.65 -57.56 -30.04
N SER A 8 -0.76 -56.35 -29.50
CA SER A 8 0.29 -55.72 -28.70
C SER A 8 -0.09 -55.82 -27.23
N THR A 9 0.67 -56.64 -26.51
CA THR A 9 0.58 -56.89 -25.08
C THR A 9 1.16 -55.70 -24.30
N VAL A 10 0.32 -55.03 -23.52
CA VAL A 10 0.74 -53.99 -22.57
C VAL A 10 1.21 -54.66 -21.27
N PRO A 11 2.42 -54.38 -20.77
CA PRO A 11 2.85 -54.88 -19.47
C PRO A 11 2.19 -54.08 -18.33
N SER A 12 1.46 -54.79 -17.47
CA SER A 12 0.90 -54.28 -16.23
C SER A 12 2.00 -54.05 -15.19
N VAL A 13 2.06 -52.82 -14.68
CA VAL A 13 2.94 -52.43 -13.57
C VAL A 13 2.23 -52.77 -12.24
N PRO A 14 2.88 -53.48 -11.30
CA PRO A 14 2.28 -53.83 -10.03
C PRO A 14 2.22 -52.62 -9.08
N ILE A 15 1.03 -52.42 -8.52
CA ILE A 15 0.70 -51.46 -7.46
C ILE A 15 1.37 -51.94 -6.15
N PRO A 16 2.19 -51.13 -5.46
CA PRO A 16 2.68 -51.48 -4.14
C PRO A 16 1.58 -51.34 -3.09
N SER A 17 1.31 -52.46 -2.41
CA SER A 17 0.46 -52.59 -1.23
C SER A 17 1.05 -51.80 -0.05
N VAL A 18 0.29 -50.82 0.44
CA VAL A 18 0.60 -50.08 1.67
C VAL A 18 0.12 -50.89 2.87
N THR A 19 1.07 -51.41 3.63
CA THR A 19 0.86 -52.10 4.90
C THR A 19 0.57 -51.07 6.00
N ILE A 20 -0.66 -51.03 6.51
CA ILE A 20 -1.04 -50.24 7.68
C ILE A 20 -0.50 -50.96 8.92
N THR A 21 0.57 -50.44 9.52
CA THR A 21 1.04 -50.88 10.83
C THR A 21 0.24 -50.18 11.94
N ASN A 22 -0.55 -51.01 12.62
CA ASN A 22 -1.31 -50.71 13.82
C ASN A 22 -0.34 -50.35 14.97
N VAL A 23 -0.24 -49.07 15.33
CA VAL A 23 0.49 -48.64 16.54
C VAL A 23 -0.45 -48.79 17.73
N ARG A 24 -0.12 -49.77 18.58
CA ARG A 24 -0.78 -50.04 19.86
C ARG A 24 -0.67 -48.84 20.80
N SER A 25 -1.83 -48.38 21.27
CA SER A 25 -2.02 -47.52 22.43
C SER A 25 -1.59 -48.26 23.71
N ASN A 26 -0.46 -47.87 24.28
CA ASN A 26 -0.08 -48.26 25.64
C ASN A 26 -0.69 -47.27 26.64
N ILE A 27 -1.68 -47.77 27.37
CA ILE A 27 -2.24 -47.16 28.58
C ILE A 27 -1.18 -47.26 29.67
N TYR A 28 -0.65 -46.12 30.11
CA TYR A 28 0.12 -46.01 31.35
C TYR A 28 -0.72 -45.23 32.36
N ALA A 29 -1.25 -45.95 33.34
CA ALA A 29 -1.79 -45.38 34.57
C ALA A 29 -0.62 -44.88 35.43
N GLY A 30 -0.56 -43.58 35.66
CA GLY A 30 0.46 -42.94 36.49
C GLY A 30 -0.07 -41.63 37.06
N SER A 31 -0.32 -41.66 38.37
CA SER A 31 -0.50 -40.62 39.38
C SER A 31 -0.59 -39.12 38.98
N PRO A 32 -1.48 -38.34 39.61
CA PRO A 32 -1.67 -36.92 39.32
C PRO A 32 -0.45 -36.08 39.76
N PRO A 33 0.01 -35.12 38.94
CA PRO A 33 1.04 -34.19 39.36
C PRO A 33 0.48 -33.20 40.39
N ARG A 34 1.08 -33.19 41.58
CA ARG A 34 0.90 -32.15 42.60
C ARG A 34 1.30 -30.80 42.02
N GLY A 35 0.37 -29.85 42.04
CA GLY A 35 0.63 -28.47 41.67
C GLY A 35 1.71 -27.82 42.55
N PRO A 36 2.49 -26.86 42.02
CA PRO A 36 3.48 -26.15 42.80
C PRO A 36 2.81 -25.26 43.84
N LYS A 37 3.23 -25.42 45.10
CA LYS A 37 2.87 -24.55 46.21
C LYS A 37 3.53 -23.18 46.00
N LEU A 38 2.70 -22.12 46.06
CA LEU A 38 3.14 -20.74 46.18
C LEU A 38 3.92 -20.57 47.49
N ASN A 39 5.21 -20.26 47.38
CA ASN A 39 5.98 -19.71 48.49
C ASN A 39 5.63 -18.22 48.60
N THR A 40 4.98 -17.88 49.71
CA THR A 40 4.97 -16.54 50.31
C THR A 40 6.21 -16.42 51.19
N SER A 41 7.10 -15.46 50.92
CA SER A 41 7.83 -14.68 51.94
C SER A 41 8.91 -13.79 51.29
N ASP A 42 8.79 -12.51 51.60
CA ASP A 42 9.86 -11.54 51.88
C ASP A 42 10.69 -10.99 50.71
N ASP A 43 10.19 -9.88 50.17
CA ASP A 43 10.95 -8.90 49.39
C ASP A 43 12.01 -8.21 50.27
N GLU A 44 13.29 -8.57 50.10
CA GLU A 44 14.40 -7.70 50.47
C GLU A 44 14.73 -6.74 49.30
N PRO A 45 14.90 -5.43 49.55
CA PRO A 45 15.27 -4.48 48.50
C PRO A 45 16.73 -4.66 48.09
N VAL A 46 16.96 -5.20 46.88
CA VAL A 46 18.28 -5.27 46.24
C VAL A 46 18.78 -3.85 45.96
N SER A 47 19.75 -3.41 46.75
CA SER A 47 20.46 -2.15 46.53
C SER A 47 21.37 -2.25 45.31
N TRP A 48 21.10 -1.44 44.28
CA TRP A 48 22.01 -1.26 43.15
C TRP A 48 23.19 -0.36 43.57
N LYS A 49 24.20 -0.94 44.22
CA LYS A 49 25.49 -0.27 44.38
C LYS A 49 26.27 -0.36 43.07
N SER A 50 26.36 0.80 42.40
CA SER A 50 27.54 1.29 41.68
C SER A 50 28.51 0.22 41.16
N PHE A 51 28.29 -0.27 39.93
CA PHE A 51 29.36 -0.87 39.15
C PHE A 51 30.30 0.25 38.70
N GLY A 52 31.42 0.35 39.41
CA GLY A 52 32.51 1.26 39.12
C GLY A 52 33.18 0.94 37.77
N ASP A 53 33.78 1.99 37.25
CA ASP A 53 34.69 2.05 36.11
C ASP A 53 35.54 0.78 35.94
N THR A 54 35.22 -0.01 34.92
CA THR A 54 36.20 -0.90 34.31
C THR A 54 36.69 -0.24 33.03
N HIS A 55 37.88 0.35 33.11
CA HIS A 55 38.64 0.82 31.96
C HIS A 55 38.92 -0.35 31.00
N TYR A 56 38.03 -0.55 30.02
CA TYR A 56 38.31 -1.35 28.84
C TYR A 56 39.29 -0.59 27.94
N GLY A 57 40.59 -0.77 28.20
CA GLY A 57 41.63 -0.40 27.25
C GLY A 57 41.62 -1.39 26.08
N PRO A 58 41.52 -0.96 24.82
CA PRO A 58 41.50 -1.87 23.68
C PRO A 58 42.94 -2.30 23.37
N LYS A 59 43.41 -3.37 24.03
CA LYS A 59 44.58 -4.13 23.58
C LYS A 59 44.12 -5.25 22.66
N HIS A 60 43.60 -4.90 21.47
CA HIS A 60 43.39 -5.88 20.41
C HIS A 60 44.66 -5.94 19.55
N PRO A 61 45.38 -7.08 19.50
CA PRO A 61 46.64 -7.21 18.76
C PRO A 61 46.49 -7.22 17.22
N CYS A 62 45.33 -6.86 16.69
CA CYS A 62 44.98 -6.98 15.27
C CYS A 62 45.15 -5.67 14.48
N TYR A 63 45.34 -4.54 15.18
CA TYR A 63 45.42 -3.20 14.55
C TYR A 63 46.62 -2.94 13.63
N PRO A 64 47.82 -3.54 13.81
CA PRO A 64 48.95 -3.27 12.92
C PRO A 64 48.78 -3.86 11.51
N TYR A 65 47.95 -4.90 11.36
CA TYR A 65 47.79 -5.60 10.09
C TYR A 65 46.86 -4.86 9.12
N TRP A 66 45.88 -4.12 9.64
CA TRP A 66 44.90 -3.41 8.82
C TRP A 66 45.46 -2.12 8.19
N LEU A 67 46.30 -1.37 8.92
CA LEU A 67 46.98 -0.19 8.37
C LEU A 67 47.90 -0.54 7.19
N LYS A 68 48.58 -1.68 7.26
CA LYS A 68 49.49 -2.13 6.19
C LYS A 68 48.73 -2.48 4.90
N TYR A 69 47.54 -3.08 5.02
CA TYR A 69 46.66 -3.35 3.89
C TYR A 69 46.10 -2.08 3.25
N GLU A 70 45.79 -1.07 4.06
CA GLU A 70 45.25 0.20 3.57
C GLU A 70 46.32 1.03 2.83
N GLU A 71 47.57 1.02 3.29
CA GLU A 71 48.69 1.64 2.60
C GLU A 71 49.03 0.93 1.28
N GLU A 72 49.04 -0.41 1.24
CA GLU A 72 49.26 -1.17 0.00
C GLU A 72 48.12 -0.97 -1.02
N ALA A 73 46.88 -0.85 -0.57
CA ALA A 73 45.74 -0.55 -1.44
C ALA A 73 45.83 0.86 -2.03
N LYS A 74 46.22 1.86 -1.22
CA LYS A 74 46.44 3.24 -1.68
C LYS A 74 47.60 3.32 -2.67
N ASP A 75 48.70 2.60 -2.42
CA ASP A 75 49.87 2.59 -3.32
C ASP A 75 49.56 1.89 -4.65
N LYS A 76 48.80 0.78 -4.64
CA LYS A 76 48.30 0.15 -5.88
C LYS A 76 47.36 1.07 -6.67
N HIS A 77 46.50 1.83 -5.99
CA HIS A 77 45.61 2.78 -6.66
C HIS A 77 46.39 3.96 -7.25
N ARG A 78 47.44 4.44 -6.56
CA ARG A 78 48.33 5.50 -7.05
C ARG A 78 49.17 5.05 -8.25
N LYS A 79 49.68 3.82 -8.23
CA LYS A 79 50.41 3.20 -9.36
C LYS A 79 49.53 2.94 -10.58
N ARG A 80 48.23 2.65 -10.39
CA ARG A 80 47.25 2.57 -11.50
C ARG A 80 46.92 3.92 -12.13
N LEU A 81 46.99 5.00 -11.37
CA LEU A 81 46.78 6.37 -11.88
C LEU A 81 48.04 6.96 -12.54
N ALA A 82 49.23 6.41 -12.26
CA ALA A 82 50.49 6.90 -12.79
C ALA A 82 50.82 6.41 -14.22
N ASN A 83 50.14 5.37 -14.71
CA ASN A 83 50.40 4.77 -16.03
C ASN A 83 49.20 4.95 -16.97
N SER A 84 49.09 6.13 -17.58
CA SER A 84 48.68 6.36 -18.98
C SER A 84 48.40 7.86 -19.16
N VAL A 85 49.47 8.64 -19.25
CA VAL A 85 49.38 9.88 -20.04
C VAL A 85 49.12 9.41 -21.48
N PRO A 86 47.96 9.71 -22.08
CA PRO A 86 47.75 9.41 -23.49
C PRO A 86 48.79 10.18 -24.28
N ASP A 87 49.43 9.49 -25.21
CA ASP A 87 50.39 10.07 -26.13
C ASP A 87 49.78 11.31 -26.80
N PRO A 88 50.33 12.52 -26.60
CA PRO A 88 49.88 13.69 -27.32
C PRO A 88 50.38 13.53 -28.76
N TYR A 89 49.48 13.57 -29.73
CA TYR A 89 49.71 13.45 -31.19
C TYR A 89 49.39 12.08 -31.83
N ILE A 90 48.09 11.76 -31.87
CA ILE A 90 47.51 11.24 -33.11
C ILE A 90 46.41 12.23 -33.49
N GLU A 91 46.70 13.14 -34.43
CA GLU A 91 45.67 13.97 -35.04
C GLU A 91 44.65 13.04 -35.70
N PRO A 92 43.37 13.05 -35.28
CA PRO A 92 42.33 12.32 -36.00
C PRO A 92 42.29 12.86 -37.44
N PRO A 93 42.17 12.00 -38.46
CA PRO A 93 42.09 12.43 -39.85
C PRO A 93 40.97 13.47 -39.96
N GLN A 94 41.34 14.66 -40.41
CA GLN A 94 40.47 15.81 -40.56
C GLN A 94 39.35 15.46 -41.55
N PHE A 95 38.28 14.87 -41.03
CA PHE A 95 37.01 14.79 -41.74
C PHE A 95 36.51 16.22 -41.87
N LYS A 96 36.78 16.84 -43.02
CA LYS A 96 36.19 18.10 -43.42
C LYS A 96 34.68 17.91 -43.44
N MET A 97 34.01 18.36 -42.37
CA MET A 97 32.57 18.49 -42.37
C MET A 97 32.17 19.52 -43.43
N PRO A 98 31.15 19.24 -44.25
CA PRO A 98 30.69 20.17 -45.28
C PRO A 98 30.20 21.47 -44.64
N ASP A 99 30.69 22.57 -45.19
CA ASP A 99 30.44 23.93 -44.74
C ASP A 99 28.99 24.38 -45.02
N LYS A 100 28.30 24.74 -43.92
CA LYS A 100 27.48 25.95 -43.75
C LYS A 100 26.26 26.16 -44.65
N ASP A 101 25.13 25.63 -44.20
CA ASP A 101 23.86 26.36 -44.26
C ASP A 101 23.66 27.16 -42.95
N LEU A 102 23.32 28.44 -43.10
CA LEU A 102 23.57 29.50 -42.13
C LEU A 102 22.37 29.91 -41.25
N ILE A 103 21.28 29.14 -41.20
CA ILE A 103 20.11 29.54 -40.40
C ILE A 103 19.55 28.32 -39.65
N CYS A 104 19.69 28.33 -38.32
CA CYS A 104 19.43 27.27 -37.34
C CYS A 104 20.46 26.13 -37.23
N LYS A 105 21.72 26.46 -36.87
CA LYS A 105 22.78 25.51 -36.48
C LYS A 105 22.56 24.88 -35.09
N TRP A 106 21.36 24.39 -34.79
CA TRP A 106 21.30 23.24 -33.89
C TRP A 106 21.76 22.08 -34.76
N ASN A 107 23.00 21.62 -34.57
CA ASN A 107 23.48 20.39 -35.19
C ASN A 107 22.41 19.33 -34.88
N LYS A 108 21.54 19.06 -35.86
CA LYS A 108 20.42 18.14 -35.69
C LYS A 108 21.06 16.86 -35.18
N CYS A 109 20.69 16.46 -33.97
CA CYS A 109 21.20 15.22 -33.42
C CYS A 109 20.87 14.14 -34.44
N HIS A 110 21.88 13.62 -35.15
CA HIS A 110 21.65 12.73 -36.30
C HIS A 110 20.81 11.52 -35.89
N LEU A 111 20.95 11.09 -34.64
CA LEU A 111 20.13 10.06 -34.04
C LEU A 111 18.65 10.44 -33.99
N LEU A 112 18.30 11.65 -33.55
CA LEU A 112 16.90 12.13 -33.48
C LEU A 112 16.30 12.44 -34.86
N SER A 113 17.12 12.59 -35.90
CA SER A 113 16.63 12.70 -37.28
C SER A 113 16.25 11.36 -37.91
N LEU A 114 16.60 10.23 -37.28
CA LEU A 114 16.19 8.91 -37.75
C LEU A 114 14.68 8.67 -37.49
N PRO A 115 14.01 7.87 -38.35
CA PRO A 115 12.68 7.35 -38.08
C PRO A 115 12.58 6.72 -36.68
N LYS A 116 11.42 6.89 -36.03
CA LYS A 116 11.20 6.43 -34.66
C LYS A 116 11.47 4.94 -34.51
N GLU A 117 11.11 4.14 -35.51
CA GLU A 117 11.25 2.69 -35.54
C GLU A 117 12.72 2.28 -35.44
N LEU A 118 13.61 2.95 -36.20
CA LEU A 118 15.05 2.71 -36.14
C LEU A 118 15.63 3.16 -34.79
N ARG A 119 15.14 4.27 -34.23
CA ARG A 119 15.58 4.73 -32.90
C ARG A 119 15.23 3.71 -31.82
N LEU A 120 14.01 3.15 -31.85
CA LEU A 120 13.58 2.10 -30.92
C LEU A 120 14.43 0.84 -31.06
N GLN A 121 14.80 0.44 -32.28
CA GLN A 121 15.74 -0.68 -32.50
C GLN A 121 17.13 -0.39 -31.92
N ILE A 122 17.67 0.82 -32.14
CA ILE A 122 18.94 1.24 -31.54
C ILE A 122 18.84 1.19 -30.02
N TRP A 123 17.74 1.66 -29.43
CA TRP A 123 17.53 1.60 -27.99
C TRP A 123 17.41 0.18 -27.47
N ALA A 124 16.74 -0.72 -28.18
CA ALA A 124 16.71 -2.13 -27.82
C ALA A 124 18.13 -2.70 -27.75
N GLU A 125 18.95 -2.51 -28.78
CA GLU A 125 20.33 -3.04 -28.80
C GLU A 125 21.27 -2.36 -27.78
N VAL A 126 21.12 -1.06 -27.55
CA VAL A 126 21.99 -0.31 -26.62
C VAL A 126 21.60 -0.55 -25.17
N LEU A 127 20.31 -0.71 -24.88
CA LEU A 127 19.78 -0.79 -23.52
C LEU A 127 19.45 -2.21 -23.08
N THR A 128 19.31 -3.18 -23.98
CA THR A 128 19.16 -4.61 -23.64
C THR A 128 20.44 -5.37 -24.00
N ASP A 129 20.81 -6.34 -23.16
CA ASP A 129 22.02 -7.12 -23.35
C ASP A 129 21.52 -8.53 -23.64
N ALA A 130 21.65 -8.97 -24.90
CA ALA A 130 21.15 -10.27 -25.32
C ALA A 130 21.77 -11.43 -24.53
N SER A 131 22.93 -11.23 -23.88
CA SER A 131 23.56 -12.25 -23.04
C SER A 131 22.90 -12.40 -21.66
N ILE A 132 22.10 -11.42 -21.22
CA ILE A 132 21.48 -11.39 -19.89
C ILE A 132 19.97 -11.34 -20.07
N SER A 133 19.31 -12.46 -19.75
CA SER A 133 17.87 -12.60 -19.90
C SER A 133 17.06 -11.67 -18.99
N GLU A 134 17.62 -11.27 -17.84
CA GLU A 134 16.92 -10.44 -16.84
C GLU A 134 17.84 -9.40 -16.20
N LEU A 135 17.51 -8.13 -16.40
CA LEU A 135 18.22 -7.01 -15.82
C LEU A 135 17.72 -6.76 -14.40
N ARG A 136 18.47 -7.15 -13.37
CA ARG A 136 18.04 -6.93 -11.98
C ARG A 136 18.46 -5.56 -11.46
N VAL A 137 17.48 -4.80 -10.99
CA VAL A 137 17.64 -3.48 -10.35
C VAL A 137 17.42 -3.67 -8.85
N GLY A 138 18.51 -3.86 -8.12
CA GLY A 138 18.44 -3.94 -6.66
C GLY A 138 18.19 -2.57 -6.05
N ILE A 139 17.21 -2.46 -5.13
CA ILE A 139 16.89 -1.23 -4.41
C ILE A 139 17.35 -1.42 -2.96
N PHE A 140 18.42 -0.73 -2.59
CA PHE A 140 19.04 -0.84 -1.28
C PHE A 140 18.98 0.48 -0.53
N ARG A 141 18.89 0.40 0.80
CA ARG A 141 19.38 1.50 1.65
C ARG A 141 20.88 1.52 1.51
N GLU A 142 21.45 2.65 1.12
CA GLU A 142 22.86 2.87 1.36
C GLU A 142 23.11 2.62 2.86
N PRO A 143 24.02 1.70 3.24
CA PRO A 143 24.32 1.46 4.63
C PRO A 143 24.72 2.81 5.21
N SER A 144 23.90 3.32 6.12
CA SER A 144 24.27 4.47 6.94
C SER A 144 25.60 4.08 7.59
N SER A 145 26.72 4.62 7.09
CA SER A 145 28.05 4.29 7.63
C SER A 145 27.97 4.36 9.15
N PRO A 146 28.61 3.45 9.91
CA PRO A 146 28.39 3.34 11.34
C PRO A 146 28.46 4.72 11.99
N TYR A 147 27.29 5.24 12.37
CA TYR A 147 27.14 6.57 12.93
C TYR A 147 27.66 6.49 14.35
N LEU A 148 28.98 6.58 14.49
CA LEU A 148 29.59 6.48 15.80
C LEU A 148 29.15 7.63 16.70
N ARG A 149 28.85 8.85 16.20
CA ARG A 149 28.44 10.00 17.05
C ARG A 149 27.69 11.17 16.37
N HIS A 150 26.76 10.98 15.41
CA HIS A 150 25.99 12.14 14.90
C HIS A 150 24.46 11.98 14.86
N PRO A 151 23.69 13.01 15.30
CA PRO A 151 22.27 12.94 15.61
C PRO A 151 21.34 13.20 14.41
N ARG A 152 21.82 13.16 13.16
CA ARG A 152 20.95 13.27 11.99
C ARG A 152 21.17 12.10 11.04
N PRO A 153 20.14 11.29 10.75
CA PRO A 153 20.25 10.29 9.69
C PRO A 153 20.48 11.02 8.37
N ALA A 154 21.61 10.75 7.69
CA ALA A 154 21.80 11.26 6.32
C ALA A 154 20.59 10.91 5.45
N ALA A 155 20.32 11.77 4.48
CA ALA A 155 19.34 11.49 3.44
C ALA A 155 19.62 10.09 2.87
N ARG A 156 18.63 9.20 2.98
CA ARG A 156 18.76 7.81 2.54
C ARG A 156 19.02 7.83 1.03
N LYS A 157 20.19 7.39 0.59
CA LYS A 157 20.45 7.20 -0.84
C LYS A 157 20.05 5.80 -1.24
N PHE A 158 19.58 5.69 -2.48
CA PHE A 158 19.29 4.42 -3.13
C PHE A 158 20.46 4.08 -4.02
N ASN A 159 21.07 2.92 -3.78
CA ASN A 159 22.01 2.36 -4.75
C ASN A 159 21.20 1.46 -5.69
N VAL A 160 21.35 1.71 -6.98
CA VAL A 160 20.84 0.83 -8.04
C VAL A 160 22.04 0.07 -8.59
N SER A 161 22.17 -1.20 -8.22
CA SER A 161 23.19 -2.06 -8.83
C SER A 161 22.60 -2.70 -10.08
N LEU A 162 23.22 -2.45 -11.22
CA LEU A 162 22.90 -3.09 -12.49
C LEU A 162 23.92 -4.21 -12.71
N HIS A 163 23.50 -5.47 -12.68
CA HIS A 163 24.40 -6.59 -12.98
C HIS A 163 24.42 -6.84 -14.49
N ARG A 164 25.42 -6.25 -15.16
CA ARG A 164 25.70 -6.49 -16.58
C ARG A 164 27.18 -6.65 -16.84
N ASN A 165 27.51 -7.34 -17.93
CA ASN A 165 28.89 -7.46 -18.41
C ASN A 165 29.40 -6.11 -18.93
N ALA A 166 28.52 -5.27 -19.50
CA ALA A 166 28.80 -3.91 -19.92
C ALA A 166 27.92 -2.89 -19.17
N SER A 167 28.50 -1.79 -18.70
CA SER A 167 27.76 -0.72 -18.04
C SER A 167 26.90 0.04 -19.05
N VAL A 168 25.59 0.07 -18.86
CA VAL A 168 24.72 0.98 -19.61
C VAL A 168 24.90 2.40 -19.06
N ASN A 169 25.22 3.34 -19.93
CA ASN A 169 25.33 4.74 -19.57
C ASN A 169 23.92 5.35 -19.39
N ILE A 170 23.39 5.27 -18.17
CA ILE A 170 22.06 5.80 -17.81
C ILE A 170 21.95 7.31 -18.09
N ASN A 171 23.08 8.03 -18.13
CA ASN A 171 23.07 9.47 -18.46
C ASN A 171 22.49 9.74 -19.86
N LEU A 172 22.44 8.73 -20.75
CA LEU A 172 21.75 8.81 -22.03
C LEU A 172 20.28 9.23 -21.87
N LEU A 173 19.59 8.73 -20.84
CA LEU A 173 18.20 9.06 -20.55
C LEU A 173 18.01 10.53 -20.13
N GLN A 174 19.08 11.20 -19.72
CA GLN A 174 19.06 12.61 -19.30
C GLN A 174 19.35 13.58 -20.46
N VAL A 175 19.80 13.07 -21.62
CA VAL A 175 20.25 13.90 -22.75
C VAL A 175 19.08 14.65 -23.39
N ASN A 176 17.92 14.00 -23.56
CA ASN A 176 16.77 14.59 -24.23
C ASN A 176 15.46 13.91 -23.82
N ARG A 177 14.37 14.69 -23.73
CA ARG A 177 13.03 14.18 -23.40
C ARG A 177 12.54 13.08 -24.34
N PHE A 178 12.77 13.19 -25.66
CA PHE A 178 12.37 12.16 -26.62
C PHE A 178 13.15 10.85 -26.40
N VAL A 179 14.43 10.95 -26.07
CA VAL A 179 15.26 9.79 -25.72
C VAL A 179 14.70 9.13 -24.45
N TYR A 180 14.35 9.93 -23.45
CA TYR A 180 13.72 9.43 -22.22
C TYR A 180 12.39 8.71 -22.50
N GLU A 181 11.48 9.31 -23.25
CA GLU A 181 10.14 8.73 -23.52
C GLU A 181 10.20 7.46 -24.37
N GLU A 182 11.16 7.33 -25.28
CA GLU A 182 11.30 6.15 -26.15
C GLU A 182 12.12 5.03 -25.52
N ALA A 183 13.21 5.38 -24.84
CA ALA A 183 14.20 4.41 -24.40
C ALA A 183 13.89 3.85 -23.00
N LEU A 184 13.18 4.62 -22.16
CA LEU A 184 12.80 4.18 -20.82
C LEU A 184 11.87 2.95 -20.80
N PRO A 185 10.80 2.87 -21.62
CA PRO A 185 9.94 1.68 -21.66
C PRO A 185 10.73 0.41 -22.03
N ILE A 186 11.62 0.50 -23.02
CA ILE A 186 12.49 -0.60 -23.46
C ILE A 186 13.42 -1.06 -22.33
N LEU A 187 14.04 -0.10 -21.62
CA LEU A 187 14.88 -0.42 -20.47
C LEU A 187 14.08 -1.10 -19.36
N TYR A 188 12.88 -0.61 -19.07
CA TYR A 188 12.06 -1.09 -17.96
C TYR A 188 11.35 -2.42 -18.26
N GLU A 189 11.16 -2.76 -19.54
CA GLU A 189 10.59 -4.03 -19.98
C GLU A 189 11.48 -5.22 -19.61
N SER A 190 12.80 -5.05 -19.75
CA SER A 190 13.80 -6.06 -19.35
C SER A 190 14.20 -5.98 -17.87
N ALA A 191 13.85 -4.88 -17.20
CA ALA A 191 14.24 -4.63 -15.82
C ALA A 191 13.31 -5.31 -14.81
N GLN A 192 13.93 -5.97 -13.84
CA GLN A 192 13.27 -6.55 -12.68
C GLN A 192 13.70 -5.81 -11.42
N PHE A 193 12.77 -5.08 -10.81
CA PHE A 193 13.04 -4.28 -9.63
C PHE A 193 12.96 -5.14 -8.36
N ALA A 194 14.04 -5.18 -7.59
CA ALA A 194 14.17 -6.04 -6.42
C ALA A 194 14.45 -5.20 -5.16
N PRO A 195 13.42 -4.83 -4.36
CA PRO A 195 13.64 -4.24 -3.05
C PRO A 195 14.37 -5.24 -2.13
N TRP A 196 15.53 -4.83 -1.63
CA TRP A 196 16.31 -5.69 -0.76
C TRP A 196 15.74 -5.80 0.66
N ASP A 197 15.07 -4.74 1.11
CA ASP A 197 14.48 -4.63 2.44
C ASP A 197 13.01 -4.18 2.33
N LEU A 198 12.14 -4.88 3.08
CA LEU A 198 10.69 -4.73 3.09
C LEU A 198 10.22 -3.60 4.02
N GLU A 199 11.12 -2.91 4.72
CA GLU A 199 10.79 -1.79 5.63
C GLU A 199 10.40 -0.49 4.88
N GLY A 200 9.59 -0.58 3.82
CA GLY A 200 9.09 0.59 3.10
C GLY A 200 10.15 1.31 2.26
N LEU A 201 11.09 0.57 1.68
CA LEU A 201 12.01 1.13 0.69
C LEU A 201 11.36 1.36 -0.67
N LEU A 202 10.62 0.35 -1.13
CA LEU A 202 9.90 0.39 -2.39
C LEU A 202 9.03 1.66 -2.56
N PRO A 203 8.18 2.07 -1.60
CA PRO A 203 7.32 3.25 -1.76
C PRO A 203 8.13 4.52 -1.94
N ARG A 204 9.20 4.70 -1.15
CA ARG A 204 10.08 5.87 -1.30
C ARG A 204 10.78 5.88 -2.66
N PHE A 205 11.18 4.71 -3.16
CA PHE A 205 11.72 4.57 -4.50
C PHE A 205 10.68 4.95 -5.56
N LEU A 206 9.47 4.38 -5.49
CA LEU A 206 8.39 4.68 -6.43
C LEU A 206 7.97 6.16 -6.40
N ASP A 207 8.01 6.79 -5.23
CA ASP A 207 7.75 8.22 -5.03
C ASP A 207 8.87 9.12 -5.58
N SER A 208 10.09 8.60 -5.70
CA SER A 208 11.18 9.30 -6.37
C SER A 208 11.14 9.19 -7.90
N LEU A 209 10.38 8.23 -8.44
CA LEU A 209 10.21 8.07 -9.88
C LEU A 209 9.23 9.10 -10.44
N SER A 210 9.47 9.56 -11.66
CA SER A 210 8.47 10.32 -12.42
C SER A 210 7.20 9.48 -12.62
N PRO A 211 6.01 10.10 -12.77
CA PRO A 211 4.79 9.35 -13.05
C PRO A 211 4.92 8.44 -14.27
N PHE A 212 5.59 8.91 -15.33
CA PHE A 212 5.86 8.12 -16.53
C PHE A 212 6.79 6.93 -16.28
N ALA A 213 7.85 7.08 -15.48
CA ALA A 213 8.70 5.95 -15.11
C ALA A 213 7.93 4.91 -14.29
N ARG A 214 7.09 5.37 -13.36
CA ARG A 214 6.27 4.49 -12.52
C ARG A 214 5.32 3.62 -13.36
N THR A 215 4.67 4.20 -14.38
CA THR A 215 3.78 3.45 -15.30
C THR A 215 4.51 2.45 -16.20
N ASN A 216 5.83 2.53 -16.29
CA ASN A 216 6.64 1.58 -17.05
C ASN A 216 7.20 0.43 -16.19
N VAL A 217 7.00 0.43 -14.86
CA VAL A 217 7.44 -0.69 -14.00
C VAL A 217 6.58 -1.92 -14.28
N ARG A 218 7.17 -2.93 -14.95
CA ARG A 218 6.48 -4.17 -15.37
C ARG A 218 6.75 -5.37 -14.48
N ARG A 219 7.97 -5.51 -13.95
CA ARG A 219 8.39 -6.70 -13.18
C ARG A 219 9.00 -6.32 -11.85
N ILE A 220 8.53 -6.94 -10.77
CA ILE A 220 9.08 -6.76 -9.43
C ILE A 220 9.44 -8.12 -8.85
N LYS A 221 10.60 -8.21 -8.20
CA LYS A 221 11.04 -9.40 -7.47
C LYS A 221 11.03 -9.11 -5.97
N LEU A 222 10.14 -9.78 -5.25
CA LEU A 222 10.02 -9.70 -3.81
C LEU A 222 10.73 -10.89 -3.17
N ARG A 223 11.44 -10.65 -2.07
CA ARG A 223 12.04 -11.72 -1.27
C ARG A 223 11.20 -11.99 -0.05
N LEU A 224 10.97 -13.27 0.25
CA LEU A 224 10.34 -13.68 1.49
C LEU A 224 11.19 -13.19 2.68
N PRO A 225 10.58 -12.75 3.80
CA PRO A 225 11.33 -12.26 4.93
C PRO A 225 12.20 -13.38 5.52
N ALA A 226 13.53 -13.25 5.43
CA ALA A 226 14.48 -14.26 5.90
C ALA A 226 14.39 -14.52 7.42
N GLN A 227 13.82 -13.59 8.18
CA GLN A 227 13.61 -13.74 9.63
C GLN A 227 12.54 -14.79 9.96
N VAL A 228 11.73 -15.23 8.98
CA VAL A 228 10.70 -16.25 9.20
C VAL A 228 11.32 -17.65 9.32
N THR A 229 12.42 -17.92 8.60
CA THR A 229 13.13 -19.21 8.64
C THR A 229 14.21 -19.25 9.72
N ALA A 230 14.86 -18.11 9.99
CA ALA A 230 15.87 -17.99 11.03
C ALA A 230 15.27 -17.30 12.26
N PRO A 231 14.80 -18.04 13.29
CA PRO A 231 14.29 -17.45 14.51
C PRO A 231 15.42 -16.70 15.23
N THR A 232 15.51 -15.40 14.98
CA THR A 232 16.40 -14.53 15.76
C THR A 232 15.79 -14.35 17.14
N LEU A 233 16.56 -14.68 18.19
CA LEU A 233 16.14 -14.77 19.60
C LEU A 233 15.48 -13.51 20.22
N ARG A 234 15.31 -12.39 19.50
CA ARG A 234 14.94 -11.09 20.10
C ARG A 234 14.00 -10.19 19.28
N LEU A 235 13.39 -10.67 18.19
CA LEU A 235 12.50 -9.84 17.37
C LEU A 235 11.07 -10.36 17.43
N ASP A 236 10.12 -9.42 17.50
CA ASP A 236 8.69 -9.67 17.37
C ASP A 236 8.41 -10.43 16.06
N PRO A 237 7.86 -11.65 16.12
CA PRO A 237 7.62 -12.48 14.94
C PRO A 237 6.60 -11.87 13.97
N SER A 238 5.79 -10.91 14.42
CA SER A 238 4.79 -10.24 13.57
C SER A 238 5.38 -9.17 12.64
N ARG A 239 6.51 -8.57 13.04
CA ARG A 239 7.11 -7.43 12.34
C ARG A 239 7.49 -7.72 10.88
N PRO A 240 8.11 -8.87 10.53
CA PRO A 240 8.42 -9.21 9.14
C PRO A 240 7.15 -9.33 8.28
N PHE A 241 6.08 -9.92 8.81
CA PHE A 241 4.80 -10.06 8.10
C PHE A 241 4.09 -8.71 7.90
N PHE A 242 4.20 -7.80 8.86
CA PHE A 242 3.69 -6.44 8.72
C PHE A 242 4.38 -5.69 7.58
N HIS A 243 5.72 -5.72 7.53
CA HIS A 243 6.49 -5.10 6.45
C HIS A 243 6.25 -5.77 5.09
N TRP A 244 6.07 -7.09 5.07
CA TRP A 244 5.64 -7.83 3.90
C TRP A 244 4.29 -7.35 3.38
N ALA A 245 3.28 -7.25 4.25
CA ALA A 245 1.94 -6.80 3.88
C ALA A 245 1.93 -5.36 3.34
N ILE A 246 2.71 -4.45 3.97
CA ILE A 246 2.89 -3.08 3.48
C ILE A 246 3.51 -3.06 2.09
N THR A 247 4.57 -3.85 1.88
CA THR A 247 5.25 -3.94 0.58
C THR A 247 4.30 -4.46 -0.49
N CYS A 248 3.53 -5.51 -0.20
CA CYS A 248 2.53 -6.05 -1.13
C CYS A 248 1.44 -5.02 -1.47
N ALA A 249 0.94 -4.29 -0.46
CA ALA A 249 -0.05 -3.23 -0.68
C ALA A 249 0.50 -2.11 -1.57
N GLN A 250 1.80 -1.82 -1.51
CA GLN A 250 2.46 -0.81 -2.35
C GLN A 250 2.69 -1.31 -3.77
N VAL A 251 3.06 -2.58 -3.93
CA VAL A 251 3.13 -3.24 -5.24
C VAL A 251 1.75 -3.25 -5.89
N ALA A 252 0.69 -3.50 -5.13
CA ALA A 252 -0.69 -3.43 -5.60
C ALA A 252 -1.12 -2.02 -6.04
N LYS A 253 -0.42 -0.94 -5.67
CA LYS A 253 -0.70 0.41 -6.20
C LYS A 253 -0.22 0.59 -7.64
N LEU A 254 0.63 -0.30 -8.15
CA LEU A 254 1.10 -0.31 -9.54
C LEU A 254 0.14 -1.05 -10.48
N ASN A 255 -1.14 -1.15 -10.10
CA ASN A 255 -2.17 -1.80 -10.90
C ASN A 255 -2.23 -1.19 -12.30
N GLY A 256 -2.26 -2.06 -13.32
CA GLY A 256 -2.29 -1.68 -14.74
C GLY A 256 -0.91 -1.60 -15.41
N SER A 257 0.14 -1.21 -14.69
CA SER A 257 1.50 -1.24 -15.25
C SER A 257 2.20 -2.58 -14.99
N LEU A 258 2.02 -3.12 -13.78
CA LEU A 258 2.72 -4.31 -13.32
C LEU A 258 2.17 -5.58 -14.01
N GLN A 259 3.04 -6.32 -14.67
CA GLN A 259 2.71 -7.56 -15.38
C GLN A 259 2.99 -8.79 -14.51
N GLU A 260 4.14 -8.81 -13.84
CA GLU A 260 4.61 -9.98 -13.10
C GLU A 260 5.28 -9.59 -11.77
N VAL A 261 5.01 -10.39 -10.75
CA VAL A 261 5.70 -10.37 -9.46
C VAL A 261 6.37 -11.71 -9.23
N GLU A 262 7.70 -11.71 -9.18
CA GLU A 262 8.48 -12.87 -8.77
C GLU A 262 8.62 -12.88 -7.24
N ILE A 263 8.37 -14.01 -6.61
CA ILE A 263 8.54 -14.25 -5.18
C ILE A 263 9.70 -15.21 -5.00
N GLU A 264 10.79 -14.73 -4.41
CA GLU A 264 11.99 -15.51 -4.12
C GLU A 264 12.07 -15.85 -2.63
N GLY A 265 12.28 -17.12 -2.30
CA GLY A 265 12.45 -17.53 -0.91
C GLY A 265 12.53 -19.04 -0.69
N ASP A 266 12.58 -19.41 0.58
CA ASP A 266 12.58 -20.80 1.04
C ASP A 266 11.13 -21.33 1.08
N TRP A 267 10.90 -22.48 0.46
CA TRP A 267 9.58 -23.11 0.37
C TRP A 267 9.04 -23.55 1.74
N THR A 268 9.93 -23.96 2.66
CA THR A 268 9.56 -24.47 4.00
C THR A 268 8.81 -23.43 4.84
N VAL A 269 8.89 -22.15 4.46
CA VAL A 269 8.11 -21.07 5.06
C VAL A 269 6.60 -21.36 4.98
N PHE A 270 6.15 -22.04 3.92
CA PHE A 270 4.76 -22.41 3.70
C PHE A 270 4.32 -23.67 4.46
N ASP A 271 5.20 -24.38 5.16
CA ASP A 271 4.79 -25.56 5.94
C ASP A 271 3.87 -25.16 7.11
N LYS A 272 4.10 -23.97 7.67
CA LYS A 272 3.28 -23.40 8.74
C LYS A 272 2.07 -22.68 8.16
N GLU A 273 0.87 -23.08 8.58
CA GLU A 273 -0.39 -22.46 8.14
C GLU A 273 -0.48 -20.96 8.47
N SER A 274 0.01 -20.55 9.64
CA SER A 274 0.07 -19.15 10.05
C SER A 274 0.93 -18.30 9.09
N ASN A 275 2.09 -18.82 8.69
CA ASN A 275 2.98 -18.18 7.72
C ASN A 275 2.33 -18.12 6.33
N ARG A 276 1.70 -19.22 5.88
CA ARG A 276 0.97 -19.27 4.60
C ARG A 276 -0.03 -18.15 4.51
N ARG A 277 -0.92 -18.02 5.51
CA ARG A 277 -1.92 -16.95 5.53
C ARG A 277 -1.29 -15.57 5.54
N ALA A 278 -0.28 -15.33 6.38
CA ALA A 278 0.36 -14.03 6.52
C ALA A 278 1.12 -13.58 5.26
N ILE A 279 1.67 -14.52 4.48
CA ILE A 279 2.42 -14.24 3.25
C ILE A 279 1.51 -14.18 2.03
N LEU A 280 0.61 -15.14 1.87
CA LEU A 280 -0.22 -15.28 0.66
C LEU A 280 -1.38 -14.28 0.65
N SER A 281 -2.01 -13.98 1.79
CA SER A 281 -3.18 -13.07 1.80
C SER A 281 -2.87 -11.66 1.26
N PRO A 282 -1.72 -11.03 1.61
CA PRO A 282 -1.33 -9.78 0.98
C PRO A 282 -1.03 -9.89 -0.53
N LEU A 283 -0.51 -11.03 -1.00
CA LEU A 283 -0.22 -11.26 -2.41
C LEU A 283 -1.49 -11.37 -3.26
N CYS A 284 -2.58 -11.94 -2.72
CA CYS A 284 -3.88 -12.00 -3.39
C CYS A 284 -4.42 -10.61 -3.78
N LYS A 285 -3.97 -9.54 -3.11
CA LYS A 285 -4.38 -8.15 -3.43
C LYS A 285 -3.67 -7.59 -4.67
N ILE A 286 -2.57 -8.19 -5.11
CA ILE A 286 -1.84 -7.77 -6.30
C ILE A 286 -2.51 -8.43 -7.51
N LYS A 287 -2.93 -7.65 -8.51
CA LYS A 287 -3.61 -8.19 -9.70
C LYS A 287 -2.65 -8.86 -10.70
N ALA A 288 -1.37 -8.47 -10.68
CA ALA A 288 -0.33 -9.01 -11.58
C ALA A 288 -0.13 -10.53 -11.42
N ALA A 289 0.45 -11.16 -12.46
CA ALA A 289 0.82 -12.57 -12.40
C ALA A 289 1.88 -12.80 -11.32
N LYS A 290 1.80 -13.92 -10.60
CA LYS A 290 2.74 -14.24 -9.52
C LYS A 290 3.54 -15.45 -9.92
N LYS A 291 4.87 -15.40 -9.76
CA LYS A 291 5.78 -16.51 -10.04
C LYS A 291 6.63 -16.78 -8.83
N PHE A 292 6.61 -18.00 -8.31
CA PHE A 292 7.52 -18.40 -7.24
C PHE A 292 8.84 -18.93 -7.81
N THR A 293 9.95 -18.47 -7.26
CA THR A 293 11.30 -18.94 -7.58
C THR A 293 11.96 -19.41 -6.28
N PRO A 294 12.23 -20.72 -6.10
CA PRO A 294 12.88 -21.21 -4.90
C PRO A 294 14.28 -20.61 -4.76
N SER A 295 14.69 -20.39 -3.51
CA SER A 295 16.05 -19.97 -3.18
C SER A 295 17.07 -20.94 -3.79
N PRO A 296 18.22 -20.48 -4.30
CA PRO A 296 19.23 -21.35 -4.93
C PRO A 296 19.81 -22.40 -3.97
N LYS A 297 19.59 -22.26 -2.65
CA LYS A 297 19.99 -23.27 -1.66
C LYS A 297 19.16 -24.55 -1.75
N ASP A 298 17.96 -24.47 -2.30
CA ASP A 298 16.96 -25.54 -2.29
C ASP A 298 16.87 -26.26 -3.65
N SER A 299 17.82 -26.00 -4.57
CA SER A 299 17.78 -26.48 -5.95
C SER A 299 17.99 -27.99 -6.11
N ALA A 300 18.13 -28.76 -5.03
CA ALA A 300 18.38 -30.20 -5.08
C ALA A 300 17.13 -31.02 -5.43
N THR A 301 15.93 -30.43 -5.31
CA THR A 301 14.67 -31.14 -5.57
C THR A 301 13.92 -30.46 -6.70
N GLN A 302 13.87 -31.12 -7.85
CA GLN A 302 13.13 -30.68 -9.04
C GLN A 302 11.63 -30.93 -8.84
N CYS A 303 11.02 -30.26 -7.87
CA CYS A 303 9.57 -30.20 -7.71
C CYS A 303 9.01 -29.02 -8.51
N ASP A 304 7.78 -29.16 -9.01
CA ASP A 304 7.07 -28.05 -9.65
C ASP A 304 6.49 -27.09 -8.59
N TYR A 305 7.38 -26.32 -7.97
CA TYR A 305 7.01 -25.33 -6.96
C TYR A 305 6.06 -24.25 -7.50
N HIS A 306 6.01 -24.03 -8.83
CA HIS A 306 5.16 -23.01 -9.40
C HIS A 306 3.69 -23.44 -9.34
N GLU A 307 3.38 -24.67 -9.78
CA GLU A 307 2.01 -25.21 -9.73
C GLU A 307 1.48 -25.30 -8.30
N GLU A 308 2.29 -25.80 -7.37
CA GLU A 308 1.92 -25.86 -5.95
C GLU A 308 1.67 -24.47 -5.37
N PHE A 309 2.46 -23.48 -5.78
CA PHE A 309 2.29 -22.10 -5.32
C PHE A 309 0.99 -21.48 -5.83
N GLN A 310 0.63 -21.72 -7.09
CA GLN A 310 -0.66 -21.26 -7.63
C GLN A 310 -1.84 -21.92 -6.91
N LYS A 311 -1.72 -23.22 -6.58
CA LYS A 311 -2.74 -23.94 -5.81
C LYS A 311 -2.94 -23.31 -4.42
N LEU A 312 -1.84 -23.00 -3.72
CA LEU A 312 -1.90 -22.33 -2.42
C LEU A 312 -2.50 -20.92 -2.51
N LEU A 313 -2.19 -20.16 -3.56
CA LEU A 313 -2.80 -18.85 -3.79
C LEU A 313 -4.32 -18.96 -4.03
N ALA A 314 -4.75 -19.93 -4.84
CA ALA A 314 -6.18 -20.16 -5.11
C ALA A 314 -6.95 -20.57 -3.86
N GLU A 315 -6.37 -21.43 -3.02
CA GLU A 315 -6.95 -21.83 -1.73
C GLU A 315 -7.15 -20.62 -0.81
N VAL A 316 -6.13 -19.78 -0.67
CA VAL A 316 -6.20 -18.57 0.16
C VAL A 316 -7.18 -17.56 -0.41
N GLU A 317 -7.29 -17.42 -1.73
CA GLU A 317 -8.26 -16.53 -2.37
C GLU A 317 -9.70 -16.99 -2.09
N LEU A 318 -9.99 -18.30 -2.19
CA LEU A 318 -11.29 -18.86 -1.82
C LEU A 318 -11.62 -18.60 -0.35
N TYR A 319 -10.64 -18.82 0.54
CA TYR A 319 -10.80 -18.53 1.96
C TYR A 319 -11.11 -17.04 2.23
N LEU A 320 -10.41 -16.12 1.57
CA LEU A 320 -10.66 -14.68 1.69
C LEU A 320 -12.03 -14.27 1.14
N LYS A 321 -12.49 -14.89 0.04
CA LYS A 321 -13.85 -14.71 -0.49
C LYS A 321 -14.91 -15.15 0.52
N GLY A 322 -14.73 -16.31 1.15
CA GLY A 322 -15.61 -16.79 2.22
C GLY A 322 -15.69 -15.82 3.40
N ILE A 323 -14.55 -15.31 3.88
CA ILE A 323 -14.53 -14.30 4.95
C ILE A 323 -15.24 -13.01 4.53
N ALA A 324 -15.03 -12.54 3.30
CA ALA A 324 -15.68 -11.33 2.80
C ALA A 324 -17.19 -11.49 2.75
N GLN A 325 -17.68 -12.65 2.29
CA GLN A 325 -19.10 -12.97 2.28
C GLN A 325 -19.70 -13.00 3.69
N THR A 326 -19.06 -13.68 4.64
CA THR A 326 -19.53 -13.69 6.04
C THR A 326 -19.57 -12.29 6.65
N ARG A 327 -18.63 -11.41 6.30
CA ARG A 327 -18.65 -10.00 6.75
C ARG A 327 -19.80 -9.23 6.14
N LYS A 328 -20.10 -9.46 4.86
CA LYS A 328 -21.25 -8.86 4.17
C LYS A 328 -22.56 -9.27 4.83
N GLU A 329 -22.77 -10.58 5.00
CA GLU A 329 -23.95 -11.15 5.67
C GLU A 329 -24.12 -10.60 7.10
N ARG A 330 -23.02 -10.50 7.86
CA ARG A 330 -23.05 -9.92 9.21
C ARG A 330 -23.42 -8.43 9.17
N THR A 331 -22.87 -7.67 8.24
CA THR A 331 -23.17 -6.23 8.12
C THR A 331 -24.62 -6.00 7.71
N GLU A 332 -25.16 -6.83 6.82
CA GLU A 332 -26.58 -6.82 6.41
C GLU A 332 -27.49 -7.21 7.58
N ALA A 333 -27.15 -8.24 8.35
CA ALA A 333 -27.90 -8.63 9.54
C ALA A 333 -27.90 -7.53 10.61
N ASP A 334 -26.76 -6.90 10.87
CA ASP A 334 -26.65 -5.77 11.79
C ASP A 334 -27.47 -4.57 11.30
N HIS A 335 -27.47 -4.29 9.98
CA HIS A 335 -28.28 -3.24 9.38
C HIS A 335 -29.80 -3.51 9.54
N LEU A 336 -30.25 -4.75 9.33
CA LEU A 336 -31.65 -5.14 9.52
C LEU A 336 -32.08 -5.04 10.99
N LEU A 337 -31.22 -5.45 11.92
CA LEU A 337 -31.47 -5.30 13.36
C LEU A 337 -31.58 -3.83 13.76
N ASN A 338 -30.70 -2.97 13.23
CA ASN A 338 -30.75 -1.53 13.48
C ASN A 338 -32.02 -0.90 12.90
N ARG A 339 -32.44 -1.31 11.70
CA ARG A 339 -33.69 -0.85 11.09
C ARG A 339 -34.91 -1.28 11.91
N ALA A 340 -34.97 -2.54 12.33
CA ALA A 340 -36.06 -3.04 13.18
C ALA A 340 -36.11 -2.32 14.54
N ALA A 341 -34.94 -2.04 15.13
CA ALA A 341 -34.85 -1.27 16.37
C ALA A 341 -35.31 0.19 16.19
N ALA A 342 -34.97 0.83 15.07
CA ALA A 342 -35.43 2.18 14.73
C ALA A 342 -36.96 2.22 14.50
N GLU A 343 -37.53 1.23 13.82
CA GLU A 343 -38.98 1.11 13.64
C GLU A 343 -39.72 0.88 14.96
N LEU A 344 -39.16 0.06 15.87
CA LEU A 344 -39.72 -0.13 17.21
C LEU A 344 -39.71 1.18 18.00
N ARG A 345 -38.61 1.95 17.94
CA ARG A 345 -38.52 3.28 18.58
C ARG A 345 -39.57 4.23 18.01
N ARG A 346 -39.73 4.28 16.69
CA ARG A 346 -40.75 5.12 16.04
C ARG A 346 -42.16 4.74 16.47
N LYS A 347 -42.45 3.44 16.66
CA LYS A 347 -43.75 2.98 17.20
C LYS A 347 -43.96 3.42 18.65
N GLN A 348 -42.95 3.26 19.50
CA GLN A 348 -42.99 3.72 20.88
C GLN A 348 -43.20 5.23 20.97
N GLU A 349 -42.50 6.01 20.14
CA GLU A 349 -42.66 7.47 20.05
C GLU A 349 -44.10 7.84 19.67
N ILE A 350 -44.68 7.18 18.66
CA ILE A 350 -46.08 7.41 18.26
C ILE A 350 -47.05 7.06 19.39
N GLU A 351 -46.85 5.95 20.09
CA GLU A 351 -47.69 5.56 21.24
C GLU A 351 -47.59 6.59 22.36
N THR A 352 -46.39 7.06 22.71
CA THR A 352 -46.21 8.10 23.71
C THR A 352 -46.86 9.43 23.31
N GLN A 353 -46.81 9.80 22.03
CA GLN A 353 -47.47 11.01 21.53
C GLN A 353 -49.01 10.91 21.64
N LYS A 354 -49.59 9.74 21.34
CA LYS A 354 -51.03 9.51 21.48
C LYS A 354 -51.48 9.58 22.94
N GLU A 355 -50.72 8.96 23.86
CA GLU A 355 -51.02 9.04 25.29
C GLU A 355 -50.95 10.49 25.82
N GLU A 356 -49.99 11.28 25.35
CA GLU A 356 -49.90 12.72 25.67
C GLU A 356 -51.08 13.51 25.12
N GLU A 357 -51.56 13.19 23.92
CA GLU A 357 -52.72 13.82 23.29
C GLU A 357 -54.02 13.51 24.06
N GLU A 358 -54.26 12.24 24.41
CA GLU A 358 -55.42 11.84 25.25
C GLU A 358 -55.38 12.52 26.64
N GLN A 359 -54.18 12.68 27.23
CA GLN A 359 -54.02 13.44 28.47
C GLN A 359 -54.30 14.93 28.31
N ARG A 360 -54.02 15.53 27.15
CA ARG A 360 -54.39 16.91 26.85
C ARG A 360 -55.90 17.06 26.69
N GLU A 361 -56.55 16.17 25.95
CA GLU A 361 -57.99 16.18 25.76
C GLU A 361 -58.74 16.04 27.08
N SER A 362 -58.32 15.12 27.96
CA SER A 362 -58.93 14.94 29.28
C SER A 362 -58.74 16.13 30.23
N ARG A 363 -57.71 16.96 30.03
CA ARG A 363 -57.49 18.21 30.78
C ARG A 363 -58.17 19.44 30.16
N GLY A 364 -58.63 19.34 28.90
CA GLY A 364 -59.06 20.46 28.06
C GLY A 364 -60.56 20.78 28.04
N ALA A 365 -61.41 20.15 28.87
CA ALA A 365 -62.85 20.43 28.89
C ALA A 365 -63.24 21.77 29.56
N GLY A 366 -62.31 22.72 29.67
CA GLY A 366 -62.48 24.01 30.35
C GLY A 366 -62.26 25.21 29.44
N SER A 367 -63.34 25.69 28.82
CA SER A 367 -63.51 27.06 28.31
C SER A 367 -62.56 27.51 27.19
N ILE A 368 -62.91 27.14 25.95
CA ILE A 368 -62.34 27.66 24.71
C ILE A 368 -62.64 29.17 24.59
N ASN A 369 -61.61 29.98 24.76
CA ASN A 369 -61.55 31.35 24.26
C ASN A 369 -60.68 31.31 22.99
N ASP A 370 -61.33 31.04 21.86
CA ASP A 370 -60.81 30.65 20.54
C ASP A 370 -59.74 31.62 19.96
N SER A 371 -59.67 32.85 20.47
CA SER A 371 -58.65 33.84 20.05
C SER A 371 -57.28 33.67 20.72
N SER A 372 -57.18 32.95 21.85
CA SER A 372 -55.91 32.79 22.59
C SER A 372 -55.06 31.64 22.06
N GLU A 373 -55.69 30.60 21.53
CA GLU A 373 -54.98 29.42 21.02
C GLU A 373 -54.18 29.73 19.75
N MET A 374 -54.75 30.53 18.85
CA MET A 374 -54.08 30.95 17.62
C MET A 374 -52.82 31.79 17.90
N GLN A 375 -52.85 32.65 18.92
CA GLN A 375 -51.66 33.40 19.37
C GLN A 375 -50.62 32.48 20.04
N GLY A 376 -51.07 31.44 20.74
CA GLY A 376 -50.20 30.40 21.28
C GLY A 376 -49.46 29.65 20.19
N TRP A 377 -50.16 29.25 19.13
CA TRP A 377 -49.58 28.59 17.95
C TRP A 377 -48.59 29.49 17.21
N GLN A 378 -48.89 30.78 17.03
CA GLN A 378 -47.95 31.74 16.44
C GLN A 378 -46.66 31.85 17.26
N ARG A 379 -46.77 31.99 18.59
CA ARG A 379 -45.60 32.06 19.47
C ARG A 379 -44.79 30.77 19.47
N PHE A 380 -45.45 29.62 19.41
CA PHE A 380 -44.79 28.32 19.31
C PHE A 380 -44.05 28.17 17.98
N ALA A 381 -44.68 28.52 16.86
CA ALA A 381 -44.06 28.47 15.54
C ALA A 381 -42.84 29.41 15.45
N GLU A 382 -42.94 30.64 15.95
CA GLU A 382 -41.83 31.58 16.00
C GLU A 382 -40.66 31.07 16.87
N ALA A 383 -40.97 30.49 18.04
CA ALA A 383 -39.96 29.91 18.92
C ALA A 383 -39.27 28.70 18.26
N ASN A 384 -40.02 27.85 17.56
CA ASN A 384 -39.48 26.69 16.88
C ASN A 384 -38.60 27.09 15.69
N ILE A 385 -38.99 28.11 14.92
CA ILE A 385 -38.15 28.70 13.85
C ILE A 385 -36.84 29.24 14.43
N ARG A 386 -36.89 29.95 15.57
CA ARG A 386 -35.67 30.45 16.23
C ARG A 386 -34.76 29.33 16.71
N ASN A 387 -35.32 28.27 17.28
CA ASN A 387 -34.52 27.12 17.73
C ASN A 387 -33.87 26.41 16.55
N MET A 388 -34.60 26.17 15.47
CA MET A 388 -34.02 25.58 14.25
C MET A 388 -32.91 26.46 13.66
N GLN A 389 -33.06 27.78 13.68
CA GLN A 389 -32.00 28.71 13.24
C GLN A 389 -30.76 28.61 14.14
N GLN A 390 -30.94 28.54 15.47
CA GLN A 390 -29.83 28.36 16.41
C GLN A 390 -29.11 27.02 16.22
N ASP A 391 -29.88 25.94 16.02
CA ASP A 391 -29.33 24.60 15.79
C ASP A 391 -28.55 24.55 14.47
N LEU A 392 -29.05 25.21 13.42
CA LEU A 392 -28.35 25.33 12.13
C LEU A 392 -27.06 26.15 12.28
N GLU A 393 -27.09 27.28 12.99
CA GLU A 393 -25.89 28.10 13.25
C GLU A 393 -24.83 27.37 14.10
N ALA A 394 -25.25 26.42 14.94
CA ALA A 394 -24.35 25.63 15.78
C ALA A 394 -23.58 24.55 15.00
N ILE A 395 -24.02 24.18 13.78
CA ILE A 395 -23.35 23.18 12.95
C ILE A 395 -22.01 23.76 12.45
N PRO A 396 -20.86 23.17 12.82
CA PRO A 396 -19.56 23.65 12.37
C PRO A 396 -19.46 23.58 10.84
N GLY A 397 -19.19 24.72 10.21
CA GLY A 397 -19.03 24.82 8.75
C GLY A 397 -20.25 25.31 7.98
N ILE A 398 -21.41 25.52 8.61
CA ILE A 398 -22.62 26.01 7.92
C ILE A 398 -22.38 27.37 7.23
N LYS A 399 -21.65 28.28 7.90
CA LYS A 399 -21.29 29.60 7.35
C LYS A 399 -20.36 29.49 6.14
N GLN A 400 -19.48 28.48 6.12
CA GLN A 400 -18.62 28.24 4.98
C GLN A 400 -19.45 27.78 3.78
N PHE A 401 -20.41 26.89 4.00
CA PHE A 401 -21.33 26.44 2.96
C PHE A 401 -22.20 27.59 2.42
N GLU A 402 -22.75 28.44 3.27
CA GLU A 402 -23.51 29.63 2.84
C GLU A 402 -22.65 30.58 2.01
N THR A 403 -21.38 30.79 2.40
CA THR A 403 -20.43 31.62 1.64
C THR A 403 -20.12 31.02 0.27
N GLU A 404 -19.95 29.70 0.20
CA GLU A 404 -19.74 28.98 -1.07
C GLU A 404 -21.00 29.04 -1.95
N LEU A 405 -22.20 28.93 -1.36
CA LEU A 405 -23.47 29.03 -2.07
C LEU A 405 -23.73 30.44 -2.62
N GLU A 406 -23.43 31.48 -1.83
CA GLU A 406 -23.48 32.88 -2.30
C GLU A 406 -22.47 33.13 -3.43
N ALA A 407 -21.26 32.59 -3.32
CA ALA A 407 -20.25 32.68 -4.38
C ALA A 407 -20.71 31.99 -5.69
N HIS A 408 -21.47 30.90 -5.59
CA HIS A 408 -22.02 30.19 -6.73
C HIS A 408 -23.27 30.86 -7.35
N ASN A 409 -24.04 31.60 -6.56
CA ASN A 409 -25.23 32.31 -7.01
C ASN A 409 -24.96 33.72 -7.55
N MET A 410 -23.72 34.23 -7.43
CA MET A 410 -23.32 35.46 -8.10
C MET A 410 -23.34 35.25 -9.62
N PRO A 411 -24.21 35.98 -10.37
CA PRO A 411 -24.28 35.84 -11.82
C PRO A 411 -22.92 36.15 -12.45
N GLU A 412 -22.45 35.27 -13.35
CA GLU A 412 -21.14 35.31 -14.02
C GLU A 412 -20.82 36.68 -14.66
N ALA A 413 -21.86 37.47 -14.97
CA ALA A 413 -21.74 38.82 -15.54
C ALA A 413 -21.06 39.86 -14.62
N SER A 414 -20.93 39.63 -13.31
CA SER A 414 -20.28 40.61 -12.40
C SER A 414 -18.76 40.45 -12.28
N ILE A 415 -18.18 39.32 -12.71
CA ILE A 415 -16.74 39.07 -12.59
C ILE A 415 -15.97 39.80 -13.71
N GLU A 416 -16.57 39.98 -14.89
CA GLU A 416 -15.99 40.77 -15.98
C GLU A 416 -16.02 42.29 -15.71
N ASP A 417 -17.05 42.79 -15.01
CA ASP A 417 -17.16 44.21 -14.65
C ASP A 417 -16.20 44.62 -13.50
N VAL A 418 -15.86 43.69 -12.60
CA VAL A 418 -14.84 43.93 -11.56
C VAL A 418 -13.42 43.91 -12.15
N ALA A 419 -13.16 43.09 -13.18
CA ALA A 419 -11.90 43.13 -13.91
C ALA A 419 -11.74 44.42 -14.73
N HIS A 420 -12.83 44.99 -15.25
CA HIS A 420 -12.80 46.25 -16.00
C HIS A 420 -12.60 47.49 -15.11
N ARG A 421 -12.99 47.47 -13.83
CA ARG A 421 -12.78 48.61 -12.90
C ARG A 421 -11.40 48.66 -12.25
N VAL A 422 -10.66 47.56 -12.21
CA VAL A 422 -9.31 47.51 -11.60
C VAL A 422 -8.18 47.63 -12.64
N GLY A 423 -8.49 47.53 -13.93
CA GLY A 423 -7.50 47.47 -15.02
C GLY A 423 -7.42 48.71 -15.92
N THR A 424 -7.30 49.92 -15.37
CA THR A 424 -6.83 51.09 -16.15
C THR A 424 -5.69 51.80 -15.45
N ASN A 425 -4.57 51.11 -15.29
CA ASN A 425 -3.23 51.67 -15.44
C ASN A 425 -2.21 50.54 -15.30
N TYR A 426 -1.21 50.57 -16.19
CA TYR A 426 -0.07 49.65 -16.36
C TYR A 426 -0.17 48.58 -17.46
N GLU A 427 0.73 48.80 -18.41
CA GLU A 427 1.13 47.95 -19.52
C GLU A 427 1.47 46.53 -19.06
N GLY A 428 0.87 45.51 -19.70
CA GLY A 428 1.11 44.12 -19.34
C GLY A 428 0.42 43.11 -20.24
N ARG A 429 0.42 43.37 -21.55
CA ARG A 429 -0.27 42.58 -22.59
C ARG A 429 0.46 41.26 -22.90
N ILE A 430 0.76 40.42 -21.90
CA ILE A 430 1.29 39.04 -22.12
C ILE A 430 0.72 38.01 -21.09
N PHE A 431 0.08 38.43 -19.99
CA PHE A 431 -0.27 37.47 -18.91
C PHE A 431 -1.64 36.78 -19.00
N ASN A 432 -2.55 37.20 -19.87
CA ASN A 432 -3.94 36.71 -19.84
C ASN A 432 -4.16 35.36 -20.53
N GLU A 433 -3.30 34.96 -21.48
CA GLU A 433 -3.51 33.72 -22.24
C GLU A 433 -3.08 32.47 -21.45
N TYR A 434 -2.08 32.61 -20.57
CA TYR A 434 -1.60 31.52 -19.72
C TYR A 434 -2.54 31.23 -18.54
N GLY A 435 -3.18 32.25 -17.96
CA GLY A 435 -4.16 32.07 -16.88
C GLY A 435 -5.42 31.32 -17.35
N ALA A 436 -5.95 31.70 -18.52
CA ALA A 436 -7.11 31.03 -19.12
C ALA A 436 -6.80 29.57 -19.50
N ARG A 437 -5.61 29.28 -20.05
CA ARG A 437 -5.19 27.89 -20.33
C ARG A 437 -5.02 27.06 -19.07
N LEU A 438 -4.48 27.62 -17.99
CA LEU A 438 -4.30 26.91 -16.72
C LEU A 438 -5.65 26.55 -16.07
N LEU A 439 -6.63 27.45 -16.13
CA LEU A 439 -7.99 27.19 -15.63
C LEU A 439 -8.73 26.11 -16.44
N ILE A 440 -8.58 26.10 -17.77
CA ILE A 440 -9.14 25.04 -18.62
C ILE A 440 -8.46 23.69 -18.33
N GLN A 441 -7.15 23.69 -18.07
CA GLN A 441 -6.40 22.47 -17.75
C GLN A 441 -6.78 21.91 -16.37
N MET A 442 -7.00 22.76 -15.37
CA MET A 442 -7.47 22.33 -14.05
C MET A 442 -8.91 21.80 -14.09
N ARG A 443 -9.79 22.38 -14.92
CA ARG A 443 -11.16 21.87 -15.12
C ARG A 443 -11.19 20.51 -15.82
N LYS A 444 -10.34 20.28 -16.84
CA LYS A 444 -10.21 18.96 -17.47
C LYS A 444 -9.70 17.90 -16.49
N LYS A 445 -8.69 18.25 -15.69
CA LYS A 445 -8.12 17.32 -14.70
C LYS A 445 -9.13 16.92 -13.62
N LYS A 446 -9.97 17.86 -13.16
CA LYS A 446 -11.03 17.57 -12.19
C LYS A 446 -12.10 16.63 -12.76
N LYS A 447 -12.44 16.77 -14.05
CA LYS A 447 -13.45 15.93 -14.71
C LYS A 447 -12.96 14.49 -14.96
N GLU A 448 -11.66 14.32 -15.25
CA GLU A 448 -11.03 12.99 -15.39
C GLU A 448 -10.84 12.27 -14.03
N GLU A 449 -10.66 13.01 -12.93
CA GLU A 449 -10.62 12.44 -11.57
C GLU A 449 -12.02 12.02 -11.07
N GLU A 450 -13.10 12.63 -11.58
CA GLU A 450 -14.48 12.30 -11.24
C GLU A 450 -14.99 11.06 -12.01
N GLU A 451 -14.64 10.92 -13.30
CA GLU A 451 -15.01 9.74 -14.12
C GLU A 451 -14.22 8.45 -13.78
N THR A 452 -13.16 8.52 -12.97
CA THR A 452 -12.38 7.34 -12.53
C THR A 452 -12.69 6.89 -11.10
N SER A 453 -13.68 7.53 -10.45
CA SER A 453 -14.05 7.29 -9.05
C SER A 453 -15.15 6.23 -8.85
N ASP A 454 -15.76 5.70 -9.92
CA ASP A 454 -17.00 4.91 -9.83
C ASP A 454 -16.85 3.43 -9.41
N ASP A 455 -15.75 3.02 -8.76
CA ASP A 455 -15.61 1.60 -8.35
C ASP A 455 -14.83 1.38 -7.05
N TRP A 456 -14.92 2.32 -6.11
CA TRP A 456 -14.43 2.09 -4.74
C TRP A 456 -15.55 2.27 -3.73
N ASP A 457 -16.02 1.13 -3.21
CA ASP A 457 -16.76 1.02 -1.95
C ASP A 457 -16.16 1.98 -0.90
N LEU A 458 -16.91 3.05 -0.65
CA LEU A 458 -16.63 4.09 0.33
C LEU A 458 -16.76 3.51 1.74
N VAL A 459 -15.67 2.93 2.27
CA VAL A 459 -15.49 2.81 3.71
C VAL A 459 -15.19 4.20 4.25
N SER A 460 -16.22 4.88 4.75
CA SER A 460 -16.11 6.17 5.42
C SER A 460 -15.25 6.05 6.69
N VAL A 461 -13.98 6.46 6.60
CA VAL A 461 -13.10 6.60 7.75
C VAL A 461 -13.29 8.01 8.33
N ARG A 462 -14.18 8.14 9.32
CA ARG A 462 -14.27 9.33 10.17
C ARG A 462 -12.93 9.56 10.87
N ILE A 463 -12.25 10.65 10.52
CA ILE A 463 -11.08 11.16 11.26
C ILE A 463 -11.63 11.98 12.44
N GLY A 464 -11.82 11.33 13.59
CA GLY A 464 -12.06 12.00 14.87
C GLY A 464 -10.73 12.25 15.60
N ALA A 465 -10.38 13.51 15.85
CA ALA A 465 -9.26 13.87 16.72
C ALA A 465 -9.55 13.43 18.16
N SER A 466 -8.77 12.46 18.65
CA SER A 466 -8.93 11.91 20.00
C SER A 466 -7.96 12.58 20.99
N THR A 467 -8.49 13.39 21.90
CA THR A 467 -7.80 13.82 23.13
C THR A 467 -7.76 12.65 24.13
N PRO A 468 -6.62 12.32 24.76
CA PRO A 468 -6.52 11.18 25.65
C PRO A 468 -7.14 11.49 27.02
N ARG A 469 -8.23 10.80 27.35
CA ARG A 469 -8.81 10.77 28.71
C ARG A 469 -8.19 9.60 29.48
N ALA A 470 -7.57 9.91 30.63
CA ALA A 470 -6.91 8.94 31.50
C ALA A 470 -7.86 7.82 31.95
N ARG A 471 -7.42 6.56 31.84
CA ARG A 471 -8.12 5.38 32.37
C ARG A 471 -7.62 5.06 33.79
N PRO A 472 -8.51 4.61 34.71
CA PRO A 472 -8.12 4.09 36.01
C PRO A 472 -7.49 2.69 35.89
N ALA A 473 -6.61 2.38 36.83
CA ALA A 473 -5.92 1.11 36.94
C ALA A 473 -6.82 0.03 37.55
N SER A 474 -6.66 -1.18 37.02
CA SER A 474 -7.05 -2.51 37.55
C SER A 474 -8.20 -3.20 36.80
N VAL A 475 -7.85 -4.35 36.20
CA VAL A 475 -8.50 -5.67 36.29
C VAL A 475 -7.64 -6.58 35.40
N ILE A 476 -6.79 -7.39 36.04
CA ILE A 476 -6.01 -8.46 35.40
C ILE A 476 -6.87 -9.71 35.45
N SER A 477 -7.36 -10.18 34.30
CA SER A 477 -7.99 -11.50 34.16
C SER A 477 -7.03 -12.49 33.51
N LYS A 478 -6.97 -13.67 34.14
CA LYS A 478 -6.15 -14.86 33.82
C LYS A 478 -6.23 -15.27 32.34
N ALA A 479 -5.06 -15.54 31.75
CA ALA A 479 -4.92 -16.17 30.45
C ALA A 479 -5.10 -17.70 30.57
N SER A 480 -5.97 -18.27 29.74
CA SER A 480 -5.96 -19.70 29.40
C SER A 480 -5.14 -19.91 28.13
N SER A 481 -4.25 -20.90 28.18
CA SER A 481 -3.43 -21.37 27.07
C SER A 481 -4.32 -22.14 26.08
N ASP A 482 -4.80 -21.47 25.04
CA ASP A 482 -5.36 -22.14 23.86
C ASP A 482 -4.89 -21.40 22.60
N ASP A 483 -4.01 -22.05 21.84
CA ASP A 483 -3.13 -21.45 20.82
C ASP A 483 -3.80 -21.27 19.44
N THR A 484 -5.12 -21.12 19.40
CA THR A 484 -5.89 -21.03 18.14
C THR A 484 -6.78 -19.78 17.99
N ALA A 485 -6.78 -18.87 18.97
CA ALA A 485 -7.67 -17.70 18.97
C ALA A 485 -6.92 -16.36 18.91
N TRP A 486 -6.19 -16.10 17.82
CA TRP A 486 -5.71 -14.75 17.48
C TRP A 486 -6.36 -14.24 16.20
N THR A 487 -7.69 -14.19 16.18
CA THR A 487 -8.42 -13.31 15.25
C THR A 487 -9.67 -12.77 15.95
N GLY A 488 -9.78 -11.45 16.09
CA GLY A 488 -11.04 -10.79 16.46
C GLY A 488 -11.11 -10.13 17.84
N MET A 489 -10.21 -9.18 18.15
CA MET A 489 -10.52 -8.13 19.11
C MET A 489 -10.08 -6.77 18.56
N ALA A 490 -10.92 -6.21 17.68
CA ALA A 490 -11.02 -4.76 17.53
C ALA A 490 -12.28 -4.33 18.29
N SER A 491 -12.05 -3.42 19.24
CA SER A 491 -12.97 -2.99 20.29
C SER A 491 -14.12 -2.14 19.71
N THR A 492 -15.36 -2.56 19.96
CA THR A 492 -16.57 -1.75 19.77
C THR A 492 -16.59 -0.65 20.83
N ILE A 493 -16.27 0.59 20.42
CA ILE A 493 -16.55 1.77 21.23
C ILE A 493 -17.99 2.21 20.91
N TRP A 494 -18.85 2.16 21.93
CA TRP A 494 -20.21 2.69 21.90
C TRP A 494 -20.14 4.22 21.74
N GLY A 495 -20.51 4.72 20.56
CA GLY A 495 -20.92 6.11 20.36
C GLY A 495 -22.40 6.23 20.70
N LYS A 496 -22.74 7.18 21.58
CA LYS A 496 -24.11 7.59 21.86
C LYS A 496 -24.44 8.67 20.84
N ASP A 497 -25.20 8.31 19.79
CA ASP A 497 -25.54 9.25 18.72
C ASP A 497 -26.75 10.10 19.16
N ASP A 498 -26.54 11.41 19.11
CA ASP A 498 -27.58 12.44 19.16
C ASP A 498 -28.32 12.47 17.81
N SER A 499 -29.64 12.54 17.93
CA SER A 499 -30.65 12.52 16.88
C SER A 499 -30.53 13.71 15.91
N SER A 500 -30.47 13.42 14.61
CA SER A 500 -30.99 14.35 13.59
C SER A 500 -31.77 13.56 12.54
N ASN A 501 -33.05 13.94 12.44
CA ASN A 501 -34.11 13.32 11.66
C ASN A 501 -34.15 13.99 10.28
N LYS A 502 -34.06 13.23 9.18
CA LYS A 502 -34.48 13.67 7.85
C LYS A 502 -35.12 12.50 7.11
N GLY A 503 -36.34 12.74 6.64
CA GLY A 503 -37.22 11.76 6.02
C GLY A 503 -36.99 11.58 4.51
N ASP A 504 -37.38 10.37 4.09
CA ASP A 504 -38.08 9.92 2.88
C ASP A 504 -38.01 10.69 1.56
N GLU A 505 -37.71 9.95 0.47
CA GLU A 505 -38.61 9.59 -0.66
C GLU A 505 -37.83 8.64 -1.61
N SER A 506 -38.17 7.33 -1.68
CA SER A 506 -38.85 6.60 -2.80
C SER A 506 -38.20 6.79 -4.19
N ASP A 507 -37.82 5.78 -4.98
CA ASP A 507 -38.66 4.71 -5.53
C ASP A 507 -37.84 3.46 -5.90
N ALA A 508 -38.47 2.29 -5.76
CA ALA A 508 -37.93 0.98 -6.12
C ALA A 508 -38.75 0.41 -7.29
N GLU A 509 -38.14 0.28 -8.47
CA GLU A 509 -38.63 -0.61 -9.52
C GLU A 509 -37.83 -1.91 -9.47
N SER A 510 -38.55 -3.01 -9.29
CA SER A 510 -38.01 -4.36 -9.25
C SER A 510 -38.24 -4.99 -10.61
N GLU A 511 -37.18 -5.19 -11.39
CA GLU A 511 -37.24 -6.03 -12.59
C GLU A 511 -36.86 -7.47 -12.24
N SER A 512 -37.84 -8.36 -12.42
CA SER A 512 -37.72 -9.81 -12.35
C SER A 512 -36.98 -10.36 -13.58
N TRP A 513 -35.95 -11.17 -13.37
CA TRP A 513 -35.36 -11.99 -14.42
C TRP A 513 -36.08 -13.34 -14.50
N GLU A 514 -36.78 -13.58 -15.62
CA GLU A 514 -37.21 -14.91 -16.03
C GLU A 514 -36.05 -15.65 -16.71
N GLU A 515 -36.06 -16.97 -16.49
CA GLU A 515 -35.13 -17.99 -16.96
C GLU A 515 -35.00 -18.05 -18.49
N LEU A 516 -33.78 -18.26 -18.98
CA LEU A 516 -33.45 -19.11 -20.14
C LEU A 516 -31.99 -19.58 -20.09
#